data_AF-A0A0S4SVQ0-F1
#
_entry.id   AF-A0A0S4SVQ0-F1
#
_cell.length_a   1.000
_cell.length_b   1.000
_cell.length_c   1.000
_cell.angle_alpha   90.00
_cell.angle_beta   90.00
_cell.angle_gamma   90.00
#
_symmetry.space_group_name_H-M   'P 1'
#
loop_
_entity.id
_entity.type
_entity.pdbx_description
1 polymer ?
#
loop_
_entity_poly.entity_id
_entity_poly.type
_entity_poly.pdbx_seq_one_letter_code
_entity_poly.pdbx_strand_id
1 'polypeptide(L)'
;MNQLKTTKINPITGQEVSILNGYISQYVSVIDLKTQLYNRLKIRNLKEDCGKIIAELYNADDDYLNEMKFESFEHFKNFFEKYRA
;
A
#
# COMPACT_ATOMS: atom_id res chain seq x y z
N MET A 1 -2.25 -14.15 17.53
CA MET A 1 -2.78 -13.22 16.52
C MET A 1 -2.87 -13.97 15.21
N ASN A 2 -4.07 -14.13 14.63
CA ASN A 2 -4.19 -14.73 13.31
C ASN A 2 -3.72 -13.70 12.28
N GLN A 3 -2.58 -13.95 11.66
CA GLN A 3 -2.15 -13.16 10.49
C GLN A 3 -3.19 -13.37 9.39
N LEU A 4 -3.76 -12.27 8.88
CA LEU A 4 -4.56 -12.31 7.66
C LEU A 4 -3.65 -12.77 6.53
N LYS A 5 -4.02 -13.85 5.84
CA LYS A 5 -3.32 -14.26 4.62
C LYS A 5 -3.47 -13.15 3.59
N THR A 6 -2.35 -12.61 3.10
CA THR A 6 -2.32 -11.62 2.02
C THR A 6 -2.40 -12.28 0.64
N THR A 7 -2.84 -13.54 0.59
CA THR A 7 -3.01 -14.30 -0.63
C THR A 7 -4.41 -14.90 -0.70
N LYS A 8 -4.91 -15.05 -1.93
CA LYS A 8 -6.16 -15.73 -2.25
C LYS A 8 -5.96 -16.63 -3.46
N ILE A 9 -6.78 -17.67 -3.57
CA ILE A 9 -6.80 -18.49 -4.79
C ILE A 9 -7.65 -17.78 -5.84
N ASN A 10 -7.11 -17.59 -7.03
CA ASN A 10 -7.87 -17.13 -8.18
C ASN A 10 -8.84 -18.25 -8.61
N PRO A 11 -10.17 -18.02 -8.65
CA PRO A 11 -11.14 -19.08 -8.94
C PRO A 11 -11.12 -19.56 -10.39
N ILE A 12 -10.53 -18.78 -11.31
CA ILE A 12 -10.43 -19.11 -12.74
C ILE A 12 -9.14 -19.88 -13.01
N THR A 13 -8.01 -19.41 -12.49
CA THR A 13 -6.70 -20.00 -12.79
C THR A 13 -6.22 -21.01 -11.76
N GLY A 14 -6.85 -21.08 -10.59
CA GLY A 14 -6.41 -21.92 -9.47
C GLY A 14 -5.10 -21.46 -8.81
N GLN A 15 -4.50 -20.37 -9.29
CA GLN A 15 -3.21 -19.88 -8.79
C GLN A 15 -3.40 -19.03 -7.52
N GLU A 16 -2.43 -19.13 -6.62
CA GLU A 16 -2.32 -18.22 -5.49
C GLU A 16 -1.89 -16.83 -5.98
N VAL A 17 -2.68 -15.82 -5.65
CA VAL A 17 -2.43 -14.42 -6.01
C VAL A 17 -2.43 -13.56 -4.76
N SER A 18 -1.51 -12.60 -4.70
CA SER A 18 -1.49 -11.63 -3.60
C SER A 18 -2.71 -10.70 -3.69
N ILE A 19 -3.40 -10.50 -2.57
CA ILE A 19 -4.44 -9.49 -2.44
C ILE A 19 -3.85 -8.06 -2.51
N LEU A 20 -2.56 -7.91 -2.23
CA LEU A 20 -1.85 -6.63 -2.28
C LEU A 20 -1.82 -6.05 -3.71
N ASN A 21 -1.85 -6.91 -4.73
CA ASN A 21 -1.87 -6.51 -6.13
C ASN A 21 -3.05 -5.59 -6.47
N GLY A 22 -4.18 -5.68 -5.75
CA GLY A 22 -5.34 -4.80 -5.96
C GLY A 22 -5.11 -3.34 -5.57
N TYR A 23 -4.06 -3.07 -4.78
CA TYR A 23 -3.71 -1.72 -4.31
C TYR A 23 -2.61 -1.08 -5.15
N ILE A 24 -1.90 -1.86 -5.99
CA ILE A 24 -0.88 -1.33 -6.88
C ILE A 24 -1.51 -0.39 -7.91
N SER A 25 -0.82 0.69 -8.22
CA SER A 25 -1.30 1.80 -9.06
C SER A 25 -2.47 2.61 -8.53
N GLN A 26 -2.96 2.31 -7.32
CA GLN A 26 -3.86 3.21 -6.59
C GLN A 26 -3.09 4.41 -6.02
N TYR A 27 -3.82 5.45 -5.62
CA TYR A 27 -3.25 6.68 -5.10
C TYR A 27 -3.72 6.95 -3.68
N VAL A 28 -2.87 7.60 -2.89
CA VAL A 28 -3.20 8.16 -1.59
C VAL A 28 -2.83 9.64 -1.55
N SER A 29 -3.61 10.44 -0.84
CA SER A 29 -3.34 11.85 -0.57
C SER A 29 -2.87 12.00 0.87
N VAL A 30 -1.61 12.36 1.05
CA VAL A 30 -0.99 12.54 2.37
C VAL A 30 -0.49 13.98 2.53
N ILE A 31 -0.64 14.53 3.74
CA ILE A 31 -0.16 15.88 4.03
C ILE A 31 1.36 15.87 4.22
N ASP A 32 2.07 16.74 3.52
CA ASP A 32 3.44 17.09 3.82
C ASP A 32 3.45 18.08 4.98
N LEU A 33 4.03 17.69 6.11
CA LEU A 33 4.03 18.52 7.32
C LEU A 33 4.90 19.77 7.21
N LYS A 34 5.88 19.81 6.29
CA LYS A 34 6.74 20.97 6.08
C LYS A 34 6.02 22.04 5.27
N THR A 35 5.30 21.63 4.22
CA THR A 35 4.63 22.56 3.30
C THR A 35 3.16 22.78 3.62
N GLN A 36 2.55 21.93 4.44
CA GLN A 36 1.11 21.86 4.72
C GLN A 36 0.25 21.60 3.47
N LEU A 37 0.86 21.09 2.39
CA LEU A 37 0.18 20.73 1.15
C LEU A 37 -0.03 19.22 1.08
N TYR A 38 -1.01 18.79 0.29
CA TYR A 38 -1.27 17.38 0.05
C TYR A 38 -0.43 16.89 -1.14
N ASN A 39 0.38 15.87 -0.90
CA ASN A 39 1.04 15.12 -1.95
C ASN A 39 0.14 13.96 -2.38
N ARG A 40 -0.04 13.80 -3.68
CA ARG A 40 -0.74 12.64 -4.25
C ARG A 40 0.27 11.58 -4.63
N LEU A 41 0.36 10.53 -3.83
CA LEU A 41 1.35 9.47 -3.98
C LEU A 41 0.75 8.23 -4.63
N LYS A 42 1.42 7.67 -5.64
CA LYS A 42 1.06 6.42 -6.29
C LYS A 42 1.67 5.24 -5.55
N ILE A 43 0.88 4.25 -5.17
CA ILE A 43 1.38 2.97 -4.67
C ILE A 43 2.03 2.23 -5.85
N ARG A 44 3.36 2.14 -5.87
CA ARG A 44 4.09 1.41 -6.92
C ARG A 44 4.33 -0.04 -6.56
N ASN A 45 4.52 -0.34 -5.28
CA ASN A 45 4.81 -1.69 -4.82
C ASN A 45 4.30 -1.89 -3.39
N LEU A 46 3.99 -3.15 -3.08
CA LEU A 46 3.64 -3.63 -1.75
C LEU A 46 4.28 -5.00 -1.58
N LYS A 47 5.09 -5.14 -0.54
CA LYS A 47 5.68 -6.43 -0.15
C LYS A 47 5.30 -6.76 1.28
N GLU A 48 5.05 -8.03 1.53
CA GLU A 48 4.97 -8.55 2.89
C GLU A 48 6.35 -9.05 3.32
N ASP A 49 6.76 -8.67 4.53
CA ASP A 49 7.99 -9.15 5.16
C ASP A 49 7.71 -9.44 6.64
N CYS A 50 7.82 -10.71 7.04
CA CYS A 50 7.59 -11.17 8.41
C CYS A 50 6.26 -10.68 9.03
N GLY A 51 5.18 -10.63 8.23
CA GLY A 51 3.84 -10.16 8.65
C GLY A 51 3.65 -8.64 8.62
N LYS A 52 4.69 -7.87 8.29
CA LYS A 52 4.61 -6.43 8.05
C LYS A 52 4.38 -6.15 6.57
N ILE A 53 3.77 -5.02 6.25
CA ILE A 53 3.62 -4.53 4.87
C ILE A 53 4.58 -3.36 4.66
N ILE A 54 5.34 -3.42 3.58
CA ILE A 54 6.21 -2.32 3.15
C ILE A 54 5.64 -1.80 1.82
N ALA A 55 5.25 -0.52 1.81
CA ALA A 55 4.68 0.16 0.66
C ALA A 55 5.69 1.14 0.07
N GLU A 56 5.89 1.07 -1.24
CA GLU A 56 6.66 2.04 -2.00
C GLU A 56 5.68 3.02 -2.67
N LEU A 57 5.73 4.29 -2.24
CA LEU A 57 4.83 5.36 -2.66
C LEU A 57 5.59 6.40 -3.48
N TYR A 58 5.22 6.57 -4.74
CA TYR A 58 5.87 7.46 -5.68
C TYR A 58 5.15 8.80 -5.77
N ASN A 59 5.89 9.89 -5.58
CA ASN A 59 5.44 11.24 -5.86
C ASN A 59 5.85 11.63 -7.29
N ALA A 60 4.89 12.02 -8.12
CA ALA A 60 5.17 12.41 -9.51
C ALA A 60 5.67 13.85 -9.64
N ASP A 61 5.40 14.69 -8.64
CA ASP A 61 5.73 16.12 -8.70
C ASP A 61 7.23 16.39 -8.53
N ASP A 62 7.93 15.54 -7.77
CA ASP A 62 9.36 15.67 -7.45
C ASP A 62 10.17 14.40 -7.76
N ASP A 63 9.56 13.42 -8.45
CA ASP A 63 10.14 12.11 -8.80
C ASP A 63 10.65 11.30 -7.57
N TYR A 64 10.14 11.59 -6.38
CA TYR A 64 10.62 10.98 -5.14
C TYR A 64 9.86 9.70 -4.76
N LEU A 65 10.60 8.69 -4.30
CA LEU A 65 10.05 7.43 -3.80
C LEU A 65 10.08 7.39 -2.26
N ASN A 66 8.92 7.26 -1.65
CA ASN A 66 8.75 7.11 -0.21
C ASN A 66 8.55 5.64 0.16
N GLU A 67 9.20 5.17 1.22
CA GLU A 67 8.91 3.86 1.81
C GLU A 67 8.10 4.04 3.11
N MET A 68 6.96 3.36 3.22
CA MET A 68 6.17 3.31 4.45
C MET A 68 6.04 1.87 4.95
N LYS A 69 6.21 1.67 6.25
CA LYS A 69 6.12 0.35 6.90
C LYS A 69 4.88 0.29 7.79
N PHE A 70 4.13 -0.81 7.66
CA PHE A 70 2.93 -1.08 8.42
C PHE A 70 3.09 -2.39 9.16
N GLU A 71 2.71 -2.40 10.44
CA GLU A 71 2.79 -3.59 11.30
C GLU A 71 1.90 -4.77 10.87
N SER A 72 0.96 -4.56 9.96
CA SER A 72 0.11 -5.61 9.38
C SER A 72 -0.62 -5.13 8.12
N PHE A 73 -1.24 -6.07 7.40
CA PHE A 73 -2.17 -5.75 6.31
C PHE A 73 -3.34 -4.87 6.77
N GLU A 74 -3.91 -5.13 7.95
CA GLU A 74 -5.02 -4.33 8.47
C GLU A 74 -4.60 -2.88 8.78
N HIS A 75 -3.39 -2.68 9.31
CA HIS A 75 -2.83 -1.34 9.51
C HIS A 75 -2.66 -0.60 8.16
N PHE A 76 -2.09 -1.27 7.16
CA PHE A 76 -1.99 -0.72 5.81
C PHE A 76 -3.36 -0.39 5.21
N LYS A 77 -4.33 -1.30 5.29
CA LYS A 77 -5.67 -1.13 4.75
C LYS A 77 -6.39 0.06 5.39
N ASN A 78 -6.30 0.21 6.71
CA ASN A 78 -6.88 1.35 7.42
C ASN A 78 -6.23 2.69 7.01
N PHE A 79 -4.91 2.71 6.80
CA PHE A 79 -4.24 3.86 6.21
C PHE A 79 -4.76 4.15 4.80
N PHE A 80 -4.79 3.14 3.93
CA PHE A 80 -5.23 3.29 2.55
C PHE A 80 -6.66 3.83 2.47
N GLU A 81 -7.63 3.23 3.17
CA GLU A 81 -9.03 3.68 3.14
C GLU A 81 -9.21 5.11 3.66
N LYS A 82 -8.41 5.51 4.65
CA LYS A 82 -8.44 6.87 5.20
C LYS A 82 -7.94 7.93 4.21
N TYR A 83 -6.95 7.59 3.40
CA TYR A 83 -6.23 8.54 2.54
C TYR A 83 -6.39 8.28 1.05
N ARG A 84 -7.22 7.32 0.63
CA ARG A 84 -7.46 7.03 -0.79
C ARG A 84 -7.95 8.29 -1.51
N ALA A 85 -7.40 8.55 -2.69
CA ALA A 85 -7.64 9.74 -3.51
C ALA A 85 -8.47 9.45 -4.76
#